data_AF-A0A078KM25-F1
#
_entry.id   AF-A0A078KM25-F1
#
_cell.length_a   1.000
_cell.length_b   1.000
_cell.length_c   1.000
_cell.angle_alpha   90.00
_cell.angle_beta   90.00
_cell.angle_gamma   90.00
#
_symmetry.space_group_name_H-M   'P 1'
#
loop_
_entity.id
_entity.type
_entity.pdbx_description
1 polymer ?
#
loop_
_entity_poly.entity_id
_entity_poly.type
_entity_poly.pdbx_seq_one_letter_code
_entity_poly.pdbx_strand_id
1 'polypeptide(L)'
;MKFKFRLQSVFDLRKHLEDEQKDALNRERQILQRMTEEKESLERQFDLWSQKYLALAGKGMRPSDAVIIGTYLSDIESNIKTALKNIERQTANVERERLLLIEKMKDRKTIESLYGKQRQQFLYEESKKEEKEIEDLITSRR
;
A
#
# COMPACT_ATOMS: atom_id res chain seq x y z
N MET A 1 2.30 -38.07 -16.53
CA MET A 1 1.55 -36.96 -17.20
C MET A 1 1.99 -35.60 -16.64
N LYS A 2 1.72 -34.46 -17.31
CA LYS A 2 1.97 -33.12 -16.73
C LYS A 2 0.71 -32.59 -16.03
N PHE A 3 0.83 -32.12 -14.80
CA PHE A 3 -0.27 -31.48 -14.05
C PHE A 3 -0.82 -30.27 -14.80
N LYS A 4 -2.15 -30.16 -14.89
CA LYS A 4 -2.85 -28.99 -15.46
C LYS A 4 -3.91 -28.51 -14.47
N PHE A 5 -3.73 -27.29 -13.98
CA PHE A 5 -4.72 -26.65 -13.12
C PHE A 5 -5.81 -25.99 -13.98
N ARG A 6 -7.06 -26.42 -13.83
CA ARG A 6 -8.18 -25.92 -14.64
C ARG A 6 -8.44 -24.42 -14.46
N LEU A 7 -8.06 -23.86 -13.32
CA LEU A 7 -8.27 -22.46 -12.97
C LEU A 7 -6.98 -21.63 -13.05
N GLN A 8 -6.00 -22.04 -13.87
CA GLN A 8 -4.72 -21.33 -13.99
C GLN A 8 -4.91 -19.86 -14.38
N SER A 9 -5.76 -19.57 -15.37
CA SER A 9 -6.05 -18.18 -15.77
C SER A 9 -6.66 -17.35 -14.64
N VAL A 10 -7.49 -17.97 -13.78
CA VAL A 10 -8.09 -17.29 -12.61
C VAL A 10 -7.02 -17.03 -11.55
N PHE A 11 -6.10 -17.97 -11.33
CA PHE A 11 -4.97 -17.79 -10.42
C PHE A 11 -4.08 -16.63 -10.86
N ASP A 12 -3.70 -16.61 -12.13
CA ASP A 12 -2.84 -15.57 -12.71
C ASP A 12 -3.52 -14.20 -12.65
N LEU A 13 -4.83 -14.13 -12.96
CA LEU A 13 -5.62 -12.91 -12.83
C LEU A 13 -5.65 -12.40 -11.38
N ARG A 14 -5.91 -13.26 -10.40
CA ARG A 14 -5.95 -12.83 -8.98
C ARG A 14 -4.59 -12.36 -8.47
N LYS A 15 -3.50 -12.99 -8.94
CA LYS A 15 -2.14 -12.52 -8.65
C LYS A 15 -1.92 -11.12 -9.24
N HIS A 16 -2.31 -10.91 -10.49
CA HIS A 16 -2.17 -9.60 -11.14
C HIS A 16 -2.98 -8.52 -10.41
N LEU A 17 -4.24 -8.79 -10.04
CA LEU A 17 -5.09 -7.86 -9.29
C LEU A 17 -4.51 -7.52 -7.91
N GLU A 18 -3.86 -8.46 -7.23
CA GLU A 18 -3.14 -8.17 -5.98
C GLU A 18 -1.97 -7.21 -6.23
N ASP A 19 -1.19 -7.44 -7.28
CA ASP A 19 -0.03 -6.61 -7.60
C ASP A 19 -0.46 -5.18 -8.02
N GLU A 20 -1.51 -5.03 -8.83
CA GLU A 20 -2.09 -3.71 -9.14
C GLU A 20 -2.55 -2.96 -7.88
N GLN A 21 -3.13 -3.70 -6.93
CA GLN A 21 -3.61 -3.14 -5.67
C GLN A 21 -2.45 -2.74 -4.73
N LYS A 22 -1.32 -3.44 -4.77
CA LYS A 22 -0.09 -3.01 -4.07
C LYS A 22 0.43 -1.70 -4.67
N ASP A 23 0.43 -1.59 -5.99
CA ASP A 23 0.86 -0.36 -6.66
C ASP A 23 -0.05 0.82 -6.33
N ALA A 24 -1.37 0.60 -6.26
CA ALA A 24 -2.33 1.60 -5.80
C ALA A 24 -2.02 2.08 -4.37
N LEU A 25 -1.84 1.16 -3.43
CA LEU A 25 -1.48 1.49 -2.05
C LEU A 25 -0.15 2.27 -1.97
N ASN A 26 0.85 1.88 -2.76
CA ASN A 26 2.14 2.57 -2.79
C ASN A 26 2.02 3.99 -3.31
N ARG A 27 1.20 4.23 -4.36
CA ARG A 27 0.92 5.59 -4.85
C ARG A 27 0.29 6.45 -3.78
N GLU A 28 -0.74 5.98 -3.10
CA GLU A 28 -1.42 6.75 -2.04
C GLU A 28 -0.48 7.07 -0.86
N ARG A 29 0.42 6.15 -0.51
CA ARG A 29 1.45 6.37 0.51
C ARG A 29 2.46 7.43 0.11
N GLN A 30 2.92 7.43 -1.14
CA GLN A 30 3.83 8.45 -1.64
C GLN A 30 3.18 9.84 -1.63
N ILE A 31 1.89 9.93 -1.97
CA ILE A 31 1.12 11.19 -1.88
C ILE A 31 1.05 11.65 -0.43
N LEU A 32 0.70 10.76 0.51
CA LEU A 32 0.63 11.09 1.94
C LEU A 32 1.99 11.58 2.48
N GLN A 33 3.08 10.93 2.08
CA GLN A 33 4.42 11.33 2.48
C GLN A 33 4.73 12.74 2.02
N ARG A 34 4.52 13.05 0.73
CA ARG A 34 4.77 14.41 0.19
C ARG A 34 3.94 15.47 0.90
N MET A 35 2.66 15.20 1.16
CA MET A 35 1.80 16.13 1.90
C MET A 35 2.31 16.39 3.33
N THR A 36 2.87 15.36 3.97
CA THR A 36 3.45 15.47 5.31
C THR A 36 4.73 16.31 5.28
N GLU A 37 5.60 16.06 4.31
CA GLU A 37 6.83 16.85 4.08
C GLU A 37 6.52 18.33 3.79
N GLU A 38 5.47 18.62 3.01
CA GLU A 38 4.97 19.97 2.75
C GLU A 38 4.46 20.65 4.02
N LYS A 39 3.66 19.96 4.84
CA LYS A 39 3.21 20.47 6.14
C LYS A 39 4.40 20.81 7.04
N GLU A 40 5.36 19.91 7.17
CA GLU A 40 6.56 20.16 7.99
C GLU A 40 7.37 21.35 7.48
N SER A 41 7.42 21.55 6.16
CA SER A 41 8.05 22.73 5.55
C SER A 41 7.33 24.02 5.93
N LEU A 42 6.00 24.01 5.96
CA LEU A 42 5.20 25.15 6.42
C LEU A 42 5.42 25.43 7.91
N GLU A 43 5.47 24.40 8.75
CA GLU A 43 5.76 24.55 10.18
C GLU A 43 7.15 25.16 10.43
N ARG A 44 8.18 24.67 9.73
CA ARG A 44 9.53 25.26 9.80
C ARG A 44 9.55 26.72 9.36
N GLN A 45 8.79 27.06 8.31
CA GLN A 45 8.66 28.45 7.85
C GLN A 45 7.95 29.32 8.90
N PHE A 46 6.87 28.82 9.49
CA PHE A 46 6.16 29.51 10.56
C PHE A 46 7.09 29.83 11.74
N ASP A 47 7.84 28.83 12.22
CA ASP A 47 8.76 29.00 13.34
C ASP A 47 9.85 30.03 13.03
N LEU A 48 10.46 29.95 11.84
CA LEU A 48 11.48 30.89 11.39
C LEU A 48 10.96 32.34 11.38
N TRP A 49 9.78 32.55 10.80
CA TRP A 49 9.20 33.89 10.70
C TRP A 49 8.66 34.40 12.02
N SER A 50 8.18 33.51 12.90
CA SER A 50 7.77 33.84 14.26
C SER A 50 8.97 34.32 15.09
N GLN A 51 10.11 33.61 15.01
CA GLN A 51 11.35 34.04 15.66
C GLN A 51 11.84 35.40 15.12
N LYS A 52 11.78 35.59 13.80
CA LYS A 52 12.13 36.88 13.17
C LYS A 52 11.21 38.02 13.61
N TYR A 53 9.91 37.75 13.73
CA TYR A 53 8.94 38.71 14.24
C TYR A 53 9.29 39.14 15.67
N LEU A 54 9.52 38.18 16.57
CA LEU A 54 9.90 38.46 17.96
C LEU A 54 11.21 39.24 18.07
N ALA A 55 12.22 38.89 17.28
CA ALA A 55 13.52 39.56 17.28
C ALA A 55 13.42 41.03 16.80
N LEU A 56 12.58 41.30 15.80
CA LEU A 56 12.33 42.64 15.31
C LEU A 56 11.48 43.45 16.30
N ALA A 57 10.45 42.83 16.89
CA ALA A 57 9.59 43.47 17.88
C ALA A 57 10.39 43.93 19.10
N GLY A 58 11.32 43.08 19.59
CA GLY A 58 12.21 43.43 20.71
C GLY A 58 13.20 44.57 20.43
N LYS A 59 13.42 44.93 19.17
CA LYS A 59 14.34 46.02 18.75
C LYS A 59 13.62 47.32 18.39
N GLY A 60 12.30 47.37 18.49
CA GLY A 60 11.49 48.46 17.95
C GLY A 60 11.18 48.24 16.46
N MET A 61 10.09 47.54 16.20
CA MET A 61 9.59 47.26 14.85
C MET A 61 8.67 48.39 14.37
N ARG A 62 8.69 48.69 13.06
CA ARG A 62 7.71 49.62 12.47
C ARG A 62 6.32 48.96 12.45
N PRO A 63 5.23 49.68 12.71
CA PRO A 63 3.88 49.12 12.65
C PRO A 63 3.55 48.45 11.31
N SER A 64 4.05 48.99 10.18
CA SER A 64 3.88 48.39 8.86
C SER A 64 4.49 46.99 8.75
N ASP A 65 5.70 46.80 9.30
CA ASP A 65 6.40 45.53 9.25
C ASP A 65 5.69 44.50 10.13
N ALA A 66 5.11 44.95 11.25
CA ALA A 66 4.32 44.11 12.15
C ALA A 66 3.08 43.55 11.46
N VAL A 67 2.36 44.40 10.73
CA VAL A 67 1.18 43.99 9.96
C VAL A 67 1.58 43.01 8.85
N ILE A 68 2.61 43.31 8.07
CA ILE A 68 3.03 42.45 6.95
C ILE A 68 3.43 41.05 7.44
N ILE A 69 4.29 40.97 8.46
CA ILE A 69 4.74 39.67 8.99
C ILE A 69 3.60 38.95 9.71
N GLY A 70 2.75 39.67 10.43
CA GLY A 70 1.58 39.11 11.10
C GLY A 70 0.59 38.47 10.12
N THR A 71 0.27 39.16 9.02
CA THR A 71 -0.58 38.61 7.95
C THR A 71 0.04 37.36 7.34
N TYR A 72 1.34 37.42 7.02
CA TYR A 72 2.03 36.27 6.44
C TYR A 72 2.06 35.04 7.38
N LEU A 73 2.28 35.25 8.69
CA LEU A 73 2.20 34.18 9.69
C LEU A 73 0.79 33.57 9.78
N SER A 74 -0.25 34.41 9.74
CA SER A 74 -1.65 33.97 9.70
C SER A 74 -1.96 33.13 8.45
N ASP A 75 -1.41 33.53 7.29
CA ASP A 75 -1.58 32.78 6.04
C ASP A 75 -0.90 31.41 6.13
N ILE A 76 0.33 31.33 6.67
CA ILE A 76 1.01 30.05 6.90
C ILE A 76 0.20 29.16 7.85
N GLU A 77 -0.33 29.71 8.95
CA GLU A 77 -1.13 28.95 9.91
C GLU A 77 -2.41 28.38 9.26
N SER A 78 -3.08 29.17 8.42
CA SER A 78 -4.23 28.73 7.64
C SER A 78 -3.86 27.61 6.66
N ASN A 79 -2.70 27.71 6.01
CA ASN A 79 -2.19 26.69 5.11
C ASN A 79 -1.86 25.39 5.86
N ILE A 80 -1.26 25.46 7.06
CA ILE A 80 -1.00 24.29 7.92
C ILE A 80 -2.32 23.60 8.30
N LYS A 81 -3.34 24.37 8.71
CA LYS A 81 -4.68 23.82 9.03
C LYS A 81 -5.30 23.11 7.82
N THR A 82 -5.14 23.66 6.62
CA THR A 82 -5.62 23.05 5.38
C THR A 82 -4.84 21.79 5.04
N ALA A 83 -3.50 21.82 5.18
CA ALA A 83 -2.64 20.66 4.96
C ALA A 83 -3.01 19.50 5.91
N LEU A 84 -3.26 19.78 7.19
CA LEU A 84 -3.71 18.79 8.17
C LEU A 84 -5.00 18.07 7.74
N LYS A 85 -6.03 18.82 7.31
CA LYS A 85 -7.28 18.23 6.83
C LYS A 85 -7.07 17.36 5.58
N ASN A 86 -6.18 17.79 4.69
CA ASN A 86 -5.85 17.04 3.49
C ASN A 86 -5.08 15.74 3.83
N ILE A 87 -4.14 15.80 4.78
CA ILE A 87 -3.42 14.63 5.30
C ILE A 87 -4.38 13.64 5.96
N GLU A 88 -5.34 14.11 6.73
CA GLU A 88 -6.36 13.24 7.36
C GLU A 88 -7.17 12.49 6.30
N ARG A 89 -7.68 13.21 5.29
CA ARG A 89 -8.40 12.60 4.15
C ARG A 89 -7.52 11.60 3.41
N GLN A 90 -6.26 11.94 3.17
CA GLN A 90 -5.33 11.08 2.45
C GLN A 90 -4.95 9.83 3.28
N THR A 91 -4.87 9.96 4.60
CA THR A 91 -4.66 8.83 5.51
C THR A 91 -5.83 7.85 5.42
N ALA A 92 -7.07 8.34 5.35
CA ALA A 92 -8.23 7.51 5.12
C ALA A 92 -8.19 6.79 3.75
N ASN A 93 -7.68 7.43 2.70
CA ASN A 93 -7.48 6.79 1.39
C ASN A 93 -6.45 5.66 1.46
N VAL A 94 -5.31 5.88 2.12
CA VAL A 94 -4.28 4.85 2.34
C VAL A 94 -4.86 3.66 3.08
N GLU A 95 -5.68 3.89 4.11
CA GLU A 95 -6.32 2.81 4.86
C GLU A 95 -7.33 2.05 4.01
N ARG A 96 -8.11 2.75 3.18
CA ARG A 96 -9.04 2.12 2.23
C ARG A 96 -8.30 1.21 1.24
N GLU A 97 -7.21 1.68 0.64
CA GLU A 97 -6.39 0.87 -0.28
C GLU A 97 -5.73 -0.33 0.42
N ARG A 98 -5.35 -0.17 1.70
CA ARG A 98 -4.82 -1.26 2.53
C ARG A 98 -5.87 -2.35 2.75
N LEU A 99 -7.11 -1.98 3.08
CA LEU A 99 -8.20 -2.94 3.26
C LEU A 99 -8.53 -3.67 1.95
N LEU A 100 -8.54 -2.96 0.81
CA LEU A 100 -8.73 -3.59 -0.50
C LEU A 100 -7.62 -4.58 -0.83
N LEU A 101 -6.36 -4.26 -0.52
CA LEU A 101 -5.23 -5.19 -0.70
C LEU A 101 -5.42 -6.47 0.13
N ILE A 102 -5.89 -6.35 1.37
CA ILE A 102 -6.17 -7.51 2.22
C ILE A 102 -7.21 -8.43 1.56
N GLU A 103 -8.28 -7.88 0.98
CA GLU A 103 -9.28 -8.68 0.26
C GLU A 103 -8.70 -9.35 -0.99
N LYS A 104 -7.91 -8.64 -1.80
CA LYS A 104 -7.23 -9.25 -2.96
C LYS A 104 -6.26 -10.37 -2.57
N MET A 105 -5.55 -10.21 -1.46
CA MET A 105 -4.68 -11.26 -0.92
C MET A 105 -5.47 -12.49 -0.46
N LYS A 106 -6.64 -12.30 0.17
CA LYS A 106 -7.54 -13.42 0.55
C LYS A 106 -8.04 -14.16 -0.69
N ASP A 107 -8.46 -13.43 -1.71
CA ASP A 107 -8.89 -14.00 -2.98
C ASP A 107 -7.79 -14.83 -3.64
N ARG A 108 -6.57 -14.31 -3.74
CA ARG A 108 -5.43 -15.02 -4.32
C ARG A 108 -5.08 -16.26 -3.50
N LYS A 109 -5.01 -16.16 -2.17
CA LYS A 109 -4.72 -17.31 -1.27
C LYS A 109 -5.76 -18.43 -1.40
N THR A 110 -7.01 -18.08 -1.65
CA THR A 110 -8.08 -19.07 -1.84
C THR A 110 -7.82 -19.96 -3.06
N ILE A 111 -7.46 -19.37 -4.22
CA ILE A 111 -7.13 -20.15 -5.42
C ILE A 111 -5.79 -20.87 -5.26
N GLU A 112 -4.82 -20.25 -4.57
CA GLU A 112 -3.54 -20.88 -4.24
C GLU A 112 -3.72 -22.18 -3.44
N SER A 113 -4.61 -22.16 -2.45
CA SER A 113 -4.96 -23.36 -1.68
C SER A 113 -5.60 -24.45 -2.55
N LEU A 114 -6.52 -24.07 -3.45
CA LEU A 114 -7.14 -25.01 -4.39
C LEU A 114 -6.12 -25.62 -5.36
N TYR A 115 -5.20 -24.80 -5.88
CA TYR A 115 -4.08 -25.26 -6.71
C TYR A 115 -3.26 -26.31 -5.96
N GLY A 116 -2.86 -26.01 -4.72
CA GLY A 116 -2.07 -26.91 -3.88
C GLY A 116 -2.76 -28.26 -3.65
N LYS A 117 -4.05 -28.25 -3.32
CA LYS A 117 -4.86 -29.46 -3.13
C LYS A 117 -4.95 -30.30 -4.40
N GLN A 118 -5.25 -29.68 -5.55
CA GLN A 118 -5.34 -30.41 -6.82
C GLN A 118 -3.99 -30.99 -7.25
N ARG A 119 -2.90 -30.27 -6.98
CA ARG A 119 -1.54 -30.74 -7.27
C ARG A 119 -1.17 -31.94 -6.40
N GLN A 120 -1.50 -31.90 -5.10
CA GLN A 120 -1.29 -33.04 -4.19
C GLN A 120 -2.09 -34.27 -4.64
N GLN A 121 -3.36 -34.08 -4.98
CA GLN A 121 -4.22 -35.17 -5.48
C GLN A 121 -3.64 -35.79 -6.76
N PHE A 122 -3.20 -34.97 -7.71
CA PHE A 122 -2.57 -35.45 -8.94
C PHE A 122 -1.31 -36.29 -8.66
N LEU A 123 -0.44 -35.83 -7.75
CA LEU A 123 0.77 -36.58 -7.38
C LEU A 123 0.45 -37.92 -6.73
N TYR A 124 -0.57 -37.97 -5.88
CA TYR A 124 -1.06 -39.20 -5.26
C TYR A 124 -1.64 -40.19 -6.28
N GLU A 125 -2.37 -39.70 -7.27
CA GLU A 125 -2.91 -40.54 -8.35
C GLU A 125 -1.83 -41.10 -9.26
N GLU A 126 -0.80 -40.31 -9.59
CA GLU A 126 0.34 -40.81 -10.38
C GLU A 126 1.14 -41.86 -9.59
N SER A 127 1.40 -41.64 -8.30
CA SER A 127 2.10 -42.66 -7.49
C SER A 127 1.33 -43.97 -7.41
N LYS A 128 0.00 -43.91 -7.25
CA LYS A 128 -0.85 -45.11 -7.26
C LYS A 128 -0.88 -45.83 -8.60
N LYS A 129 -0.82 -45.09 -9.72
CA LYS A 129 -0.72 -45.72 -11.04
C LYS A 129 0.62 -46.42 -11.21
N GLU A 130 1.71 -45.78 -10.82
CA GLU A 130 3.05 -46.37 -10.86
C GLU A 130 3.12 -47.66 -10.02
N GLU A 131 2.59 -47.63 -8.79
CA GLU A 131 2.48 -48.83 -7.94
C GLU A 131 1.71 -49.97 -8.63
N LYS A 132 0.57 -49.66 -9.25
CA LYS A 132 -0.25 -50.64 -9.96
C LYS A 132 0.44 -51.19 -11.21
N GLU A 133 1.11 -50.35 -11.98
CA GLU A 133 1.88 -50.77 -13.16
C GLU A 133 3.02 -51.72 -12.77
N ILE A 134 3.67 -51.49 -11.62
CA ILE A 134 4.69 -52.40 -11.06
C ILE A 134 4.07 -53.74 -10.65
N GLU A 135 2.93 -53.73 -9.95
CA GLU A 135 2.22 -54.97 -9.57
C GLU A 135 1.82 -55.78 -10.81
N ASP A 136 1.24 -55.14 -11.82
CA ASP A 136 0.83 -55.79 -13.07
C ASP A 136 2.05 -56.39 -13.82
N LEU A 137 3.20 -55.71 -13.82
CA LEU A 137 4.46 -56.22 -14.38
C LEU A 137 5.01 -57.45 -13.63
N ILE A 138 4.90 -57.48 -12.30
CA ILE A 138 5.33 -58.63 -11.49
C ILE A 138 4.41 -59.82 -11.75
N THR A 139 3.09 -59.57 -11.85
CA THR A 139 2.08 -60.61 -12.01
C THR A 139 2.09 -61.22 -13.42
N SER A 140 2.37 -60.43 -14.45
CA SER A 140 2.48 -60.88 -15.84
C SER A 140 3.78 -61.62 -16.20
N ARG A 141 4.76 -61.65 -15.29
CA ARG A 141 6.01 -62.43 -15.43
C ARG A 141 5.98 -63.80 -14.73
N ARG A 142 4.86 -64.16 -14.09
CA ARG A 142 4.58 -65.51 -13.58
C ARG A 142 3.66 -66.26 -14.54
#